data_AF-A0A527IY03-F1
#
_entry.id   AF-A0A527IY03-F1
#
_cell.length_a   1.000
_cell.length_b   1.000
_cell.length_c   1.000
_cell.angle_alpha   90.00
_cell.angle_beta   90.00
_cell.angle_gamma   90.00
#
_symmetry.space_group_name_H-M   'P 1'
#
loop_
_entity.id
_entity.type
_entity.pdbx_description
1 polymer ?
#
loop_
_entity_poly.entity_id
_entity_poly.type
_entity_poly.pdbx_seq_one_letter_code
_entity_poly.pdbx_strand_id
1 'polypeptide(L)'
;MAGPGDNTRNKSKTGSEADSFKRAVTVCMRAIAGDKELEVGFAKDRPALAGSRARLPELPKKASKTDIAITRGLGDSMALKRACHDVRIHTKLAPEGKAARAIYDAVEQARVEAIGSRAMQGVADNIGSMLEDKYAKANLVDIKDKADAPIEEALALMVREKLTGRPVPKSGERLVELWRPWVEK
;
A
#
# COMPACT_ATOMS: atom_id res chain seq x y z
N MET A 1 -18.22 -28.74 7.14
CA MET A 1 -17.92 -28.02 5.89
C MET A 1 -16.96 -26.88 6.19
N ALA A 2 -15.95 -26.63 5.37
CA ALA A 2 -15.00 -25.54 5.56
C ALA A 2 -15.69 -24.18 5.36
N GLY A 3 -15.51 -23.25 6.30
CA GLY A 3 -16.13 -21.92 6.27
C GLY A 3 -15.32 -20.89 5.48
N PRO A 4 -15.79 -19.64 5.36
CA PRO A 4 -14.93 -18.53 4.94
C PRO A 4 -13.72 -18.42 5.92
N GLY A 5 -12.57 -17.96 5.43
CA GLY A 5 -11.32 -17.94 6.21
C GLY A 5 -10.52 -19.26 6.29
N ASP A 6 -11.08 -20.39 5.86
CA ASP A 6 -10.44 -21.70 6.05
C ASP A 6 -9.23 -21.95 5.13
N ASN A 7 -8.04 -22.14 5.70
CA ASN A 7 -6.76 -22.30 4.97
C ASN A 7 -6.55 -23.72 4.40
N THR A 8 -7.56 -24.58 4.48
CA THR A 8 -7.50 -26.01 4.16
C THR A 8 -7.84 -26.32 2.71
N ARG A 9 -8.41 -25.36 1.96
CA ARG A 9 -8.97 -25.56 0.62
C ARG A 9 -7.96 -25.95 -0.47
N ASN A 10 -6.65 -25.85 -0.24
CA ASN A 10 -5.65 -26.02 -1.30
C ASN A 10 -4.33 -26.68 -0.87
N LYS A 11 -4.40 -27.86 -0.23
CA LYS A 11 -3.23 -28.75 -0.15
C LYS A 11 -3.00 -29.39 -1.52
N SER A 12 -2.33 -28.69 -2.45
CA SER A 12 -1.66 -29.43 -3.53
C SER A 12 -0.46 -30.15 -2.88
N LYS A 13 -0.34 -31.46 -3.11
CA LYS A 13 0.80 -32.27 -2.62
C LYS A 13 2.15 -31.84 -3.24
N THR A 14 2.14 -30.87 -4.16
CA THR A 14 3.25 -30.32 -4.94
C THR A 14 3.04 -28.81 -5.15
N GLY A 15 2.94 -28.04 -4.07
CA GLY A 15 2.74 -26.59 -4.18
C GLY A 15 3.98 -25.91 -4.74
N SER A 16 3.82 -25.14 -5.83
CA SER A 16 4.91 -24.32 -6.35
C SER A 16 5.34 -23.30 -5.28
N GLU A 17 6.57 -22.79 -5.36
CA GLU A 17 7.04 -21.72 -4.44
C GLU A 17 6.08 -20.52 -4.46
N ALA A 18 5.49 -20.22 -5.62
CA ALA A 18 4.49 -19.17 -5.78
C ALA A 18 3.20 -19.44 -4.99
N ASP A 19 2.71 -20.69 -4.94
CA ASP A 19 1.51 -21.04 -4.16
C ASP A 19 1.76 -20.93 -2.66
N SER A 20 2.95 -21.34 -2.23
CA SER A 20 3.40 -21.20 -0.84
C SER A 20 3.50 -19.73 -0.44
N PHE A 21 4.05 -18.88 -1.31
CA PHE A 21 4.08 -17.44 -1.12
C PHE A 21 2.66 -16.84 -1.03
N LYS A 22 1.79 -17.12 -2.02
CA LYS A 22 0.40 -16.61 -2.05
C LYS A 22 -0.35 -16.96 -0.75
N ARG A 23 -0.17 -18.19 -0.25
CA ARG A 23 -0.75 -18.63 1.03
C ARG A 23 -0.17 -17.87 2.22
N ALA A 24 1.16 -17.72 2.29
CA ALA A 24 1.81 -16.98 3.37
C ALA A 24 1.35 -15.52 3.42
N VAL A 25 1.26 -14.85 2.27
CA VAL A 25 0.74 -13.47 2.17
C VAL A 25 -0.71 -13.39 2.64
N THR A 26 -1.55 -14.34 2.23
CA THR A 26 -2.96 -14.37 2.64
C THR A 26 -3.11 -14.45 4.16
N VAL A 27 -2.38 -15.34 4.82
CA VAL A 27 -2.42 -15.49 6.28
C VAL A 27 -1.86 -14.25 6.98
N CYS A 28 -0.77 -13.69 6.45
CA CYS A 28 -0.17 -12.47 6.99
C CYS A 28 -1.14 -11.27 6.91
N MET A 29 -1.81 -11.08 5.76
CA MET A 29 -2.79 -10.00 5.60
C MET A 29 -3.94 -10.13 6.59
N ARG A 30 -4.46 -11.35 6.82
CA ARG A 30 -5.51 -11.59 7.83
C ARG A 30 -5.05 -11.23 9.24
N ALA A 31 -3.83 -11.62 9.58
CA ALA A 31 -3.25 -11.33 10.88
C ALA A 31 -3.05 -9.82 11.10
N ILE A 32 -2.45 -9.11 10.14
CA ILE A 32 -2.25 -7.65 10.21
C ILE A 32 -3.59 -6.91 10.23
N ALA A 33 -4.54 -7.34 9.40
CA ALA A 33 -5.86 -6.70 9.31
C ALA A 33 -6.75 -6.94 10.54
N GLY A 34 -6.42 -7.94 11.38
CA GLY A 34 -7.30 -8.40 12.46
C GLY A 34 -8.61 -9.03 11.94
N ASP A 35 -8.65 -9.47 10.68
CA ASP A 35 -9.84 -9.98 10.00
C ASP A 35 -9.57 -11.38 9.45
N LYS A 36 -10.04 -12.40 10.18
CA LYS A 36 -9.88 -13.82 9.79
C LYS A 36 -10.67 -14.20 8.53
N GLU A 37 -11.71 -13.44 8.22
CA GLU A 37 -12.61 -13.68 7.08
C GLU A 37 -12.15 -12.94 5.81
N LEU A 38 -11.08 -12.13 5.90
CA LEU A 38 -10.53 -11.41 4.75
C LEU A 38 -10.18 -12.38 3.62
N GLU A 39 -10.81 -12.19 2.47
CA GLU A 39 -10.53 -12.94 1.25
C GLU A 39 -9.39 -12.26 0.49
N VAL A 40 -8.34 -13.02 0.15
CA VAL A 40 -7.22 -12.53 -0.63
C VAL A 40 -7.16 -13.28 -1.95
N GLY A 41 -7.33 -12.55 -3.05
CA GLY A 41 -7.19 -13.07 -4.41
C GLY A 41 -5.93 -12.54 -5.08
N PHE A 42 -5.42 -13.29 -6.06
CA PHE A 42 -4.30 -12.88 -6.92
C PHE A 42 -4.79 -12.86 -8.37
N ALA A 43 -4.59 -11.75 -9.07
CA ALA A 43 -5.03 -11.59 -10.46
C ALA A 43 -4.12 -10.62 -11.22
N LYS A 44 -4.23 -10.58 -12.55
CA LYS A 44 -3.51 -9.62 -13.39
C LYS A 44 -4.10 -8.20 -13.36
N ASP A 45 -5.30 -8.06 -12.81
CA ASP A 45 -5.99 -6.77 -12.70
C ASP A 45 -5.33 -5.83 -11.66
N ARG A 46 -5.75 -4.56 -11.68
CA ARG A 46 -5.28 -3.58 -10.70
C ARG A 46 -5.54 -4.03 -9.26
N PRO A 47 -4.57 -3.82 -8.35
CA PRO A 47 -4.75 -4.11 -6.93
C PRO A 47 -5.95 -3.33 -6.37
N ALA A 48 -6.73 -3.97 -5.52
CA ALA A 48 -7.92 -3.35 -4.94
C ALA A 48 -8.29 -3.96 -3.59
N LEU A 49 -8.88 -3.15 -2.72
CA LEU A 49 -9.50 -3.57 -1.48
C LEU A 49 -10.94 -3.08 -1.47
N ALA A 50 -11.90 -4.00 -1.40
CA ALA A 50 -13.33 -3.69 -1.34
C ALA A 50 -14.02 -4.59 -0.31
N GLY A 51 -14.64 -3.97 0.69
CA GLY A 51 -15.25 -4.72 1.81
C GLY A 51 -14.24 -5.64 2.49
N SER A 52 -14.54 -6.93 2.53
CA SER A 52 -13.67 -7.99 3.07
C SER A 52 -12.91 -8.76 1.98
N ARG A 53 -12.70 -8.17 0.79
CA ARG A 53 -11.96 -8.80 -0.30
C ARG A 53 -10.81 -7.91 -0.78
N ALA A 54 -9.60 -8.44 -0.67
CA ALA A 54 -8.38 -7.86 -1.20
C ALA A 54 -7.96 -8.61 -2.48
N ARG A 55 -7.48 -7.86 -3.46
CA ARG A 55 -6.92 -8.39 -4.69
C ARG A 55 -5.51 -7.85 -4.86
N LEU A 56 -4.55 -8.76 -4.91
CA LEU A 56 -3.14 -8.51 -5.17
C LEU A 56 -2.75 -8.88 -6.61
N PRO A 57 -1.68 -8.30 -7.14
CA PRO A 57 -1.19 -8.65 -8.45
C PRO A 57 -0.66 -10.09 -8.45
N GLU A 58 -0.82 -10.78 -9.57
CA GLU A 58 -0.19 -12.07 -9.78
C GLU A 58 1.32 -11.91 -10.04
N LEU A 59 2.12 -12.75 -9.38
CA LEU A 59 3.57 -12.77 -9.60
C LEU A 59 3.91 -13.37 -10.99
N PRO A 60 4.96 -12.87 -11.65
CA PRO A 60 5.48 -13.52 -12.85
C PRO A 60 6.04 -14.91 -12.51
N LYS A 61 6.11 -15.79 -13.52
CA LYS A 61 6.61 -17.19 -13.35
C LYS A 61 8.00 -17.25 -12.71
N LYS A 62 8.85 -16.27 -12.99
CA LYS A 62 10.16 -16.07 -12.36
C LYS A 62 10.12 -14.75 -11.61
N ALA A 63 9.58 -14.77 -10.40
CA ALA A 63 9.50 -13.59 -9.54
C ALA A 63 10.89 -13.19 -9.03
N SER A 64 11.23 -11.92 -9.22
CA SER A 64 12.38 -11.30 -8.57
C SER A 64 12.10 -11.03 -7.10
N LYS A 65 13.15 -10.75 -6.32
CA LYS A 65 13.00 -10.27 -4.93
C LYS A 65 12.17 -8.98 -4.86
N THR A 66 12.32 -8.12 -5.86
CA THR A 66 11.58 -6.87 -5.97
C THR A 66 10.09 -7.11 -6.21
N ASP A 67 9.72 -8.05 -7.10
CA ASP A 67 8.31 -8.41 -7.34
C ASP A 67 7.63 -8.93 -6.06
N ILE A 68 8.36 -9.74 -5.30
CA ILE A 68 7.92 -10.28 -4.01
C ILE A 68 7.71 -9.14 -3.00
N ALA A 69 8.68 -8.25 -2.86
CA ALA A 69 8.63 -7.11 -1.93
C ALA A 69 7.48 -6.14 -2.27
N ILE A 70 7.28 -5.81 -3.55
CA ILE A 70 6.18 -4.96 -4.01
C ILE A 70 4.82 -5.62 -3.70
N THR A 71 4.68 -6.90 -4.03
CA THR A 71 3.43 -7.65 -3.76
C THR A 71 3.13 -7.72 -2.26
N ARG A 72 4.17 -7.91 -1.43
CA ARG A 72 4.06 -7.83 0.04
C ARG A 72 3.67 -6.43 0.49
N GLY A 73 4.28 -5.38 -0.04
CA GLY A 73 3.98 -3.99 0.31
C GLY A 73 2.54 -3.60 0.02
N LEU A 74 2.01 -4.02 -1.14
CA LEU A 74 0.60 -3.85 -1.49
C LEU A 74 -0.31 -4.58 -0.49
N GLY A 75 0.04 -5.82 -0.12
CA GLY A 75 -0.70 -6.59 0.87
C GLY A 75 -0.69 -5.95 2.26
N ASP A 76 0.47 -5.50 2.71
CA ASP A 76 0.66 -4.85 4.01
C ASP A 76 -0.09 -3.52 4.07
N SER A 77 0.00 -2.69 3.01
CA SER A 77 -0.75 -1.44 2.89
C SER A 77 -2.26 -1.64 2.96
N MET A 78 -2.80 -2.64 2.23
CA MET A 78 -4.23 -2.97 2.28
C MET A 78 -4.65 -3.50 3.65
N ALA A 79 -3.84 -4.35 4.27
CA ALA A 79 -4.13 -4.91 5.59
C ALA A 79 -4.11 -3.83 6.68
N LEU A 80 -3.13 -2.93 6.66
CA LEU A 80 -3.06 -1.79 7.57
C LEU A 80 -4.22 -0.83 7.37
N LYS A 81 -4.63 -0.56 6.12
CA LYS A 81 -5.83 0.21 5.85
C LYS A 81 -7.04 -0.45 6.51
N ARG A 82 -7.23 -1.76 6.34
CA ARG A 82 -8.33 -2.48 6.99
C ARG A 82 -8.29 -2.39 8.52
N ALA A 83 -7.10 -2.46 9.13
CA ALA A 83 -6.94 -2.43 10.59
C ALA A 83 -7.07 -1.03 11.21
N CYS A 84 -6.57 0.00 10.52
CA CYS A 84 -6.33 1.31 11.13
C CYS A 84 -7.21 2.45 10.57
N HIS A 85 -8.02 2.16 9.54
CA HIS A 85 -8.90 3.14 8.90
C HIS A 85 -10.37 2.94 9.34
N ASP A 86 -11.00 4.00 9.85
CA ASP A 86 -12.44 4.03 10.06
C ASP A 86 -13.12 4.81 8.94
N VAL A 87 -13.84 4.08 8.07
CA VAL A 87 -14.53 4.65 6.89
C VAL A 87 -15.61 5.67 7.29
N ARG A 88 -16.28 5.49 8.44
CA ARG A 88 -17.35 6.39 8.89
C ARG A 88 -16.77 7.72 9.34
N ILE A 89 -15.71 7.67 10.15
CA ILE A 89 -15.01 8.88 10.62
C ILE A 89 -14.39 9.61 9.42
N HIS A 90 -13.70 8.87 8.55
CA HIS A 90 -13.08 9.44 7.35
C HIS A 90 -14.10 10.14 6.46
N THR A 91 -15.24 9.49 6.20
CA THR A 91 -16.29 10.08 5.35
C THR A 91 -16.92 11.31 6.01
N LYS A 92 -17.13 11.29 7.33
CA LYS A 92 -17.72 12.41 8.09
C LYS A 92 -16.83 13.65 8.12
N LEU A 93 -15.52 13.45 8.22
CA LEU A 93 -14.53 14.54 8.33
C LEU A 93 -13.96 14.97 6.98
N ALA A 94 -14.29 14.27 5.91
CA ALA A 94 -13.72 14.55 4.62
C ALA A 94 -14.15 15.94 4.11
N PRO A 95 -13.20 16.72 3.57
CA PRO A 95 -13.49 18.05 3.07
C PRO A 95 -14.29 18.02 1.77
N GLU A 96 -14.95 19.14 1.49
CA GLU A 96 -15.59 19.39 0.20
C GLU A 96 -14.56 19.75 -0.88
N GLY A 97 -14.90 19.48 -2.14
CA GLY A 97 -14.04 19.76 -3.29
C GLY A 97 -13.08 18.63 -3.64
N LYS A 98 -12.95 18.37 -4.94
CA LYS A 98 -12.20 17.23 -5.47
C LYS A 98 -10.73 17.22 -5.05
N ALA A 99 -10.06 18.37 -5.10
CA ALA A 99 -8.65 18.49 -4.75
C ALA A 99 -8.39 18.28 -3.25
N ALA A 100 -9.17 18.93 -2.39
CA ALA A 100 -9.06 18.75 -0.94
C ALA A 100 -9.34 17.31 -0.53
N ARG A 101 -10.33 16.66 -1.18
CA ARG A 101 -10.64 15.25 -0.95
C ARG A 101 -9.48 14.33 -1.34
N ALA A 102 -8.85 14.56 -2.49
CA ALA A 102 -7.70 13.77 -2.94
C ALA A 102 -6.53 13.87 -1.95
N ILE A 103 -6.22 15.08 -1.45
CA ILE A 103 -5.20 15.29 -0.42
C ILE A 103 -5.57 14.53 0.87
N TYR A 104 -6.81 14.68 1.34
CA TYR A 104 -7.29 14.03 2.56
C TYR A 104 -7.19 12.50 2.49
N ASP A 105 -7.60 11.92 1.37
CA ASP A 105 -7.53 10.47 1.13
C ASP A 105 -6.07 9.98 1.05
N ALA A 106 -5.18 10.74 0.41
CA ALA A 106 -3.76 10.39 0.27
C ALA A 106 -3.01 10.49 1.61
N VAL A 107 -3.27 11.52 2.40
CA VAL A 107 -2.68 11.70 3.74
C VAL A 107 -3.19 10.63 4.70
N GLU A 108 -4.46 10.25 4.63
CA GLU A 108 -4.98 9.13 5.42
C GLU A 108 -4.28 7.81 5.08
N GLN A 109 -4.03 7.56 3.79
CA GLN A 109 -3.27 6.39 3.35
C GLN A 109 -1.85 6.39 3.95
N ALA A 110 -1.17 7.54 3.92
CA ALA A 110 0.15 7.69 4.55
C ALA A 110 0.10 7.46 6.08
N ARG A 111 -0.97 7.92 6.76
CA ARG A 111 -1.16 7.74 8.20
C ARG A 111 -1.28 6.26 8.58
N VAL A 112 -2.14 5.50 7.90
CA VAL A 112 -2.36 4.07 8.21
C VAL A 112 -1.10 3.25 7.94
N GLU A 113 -0.39 3.55 6.84
CA GLU A 113 0.88 2.90 6.52
C GLU A 113 1.99 3.24 7.51
N ALA A 114 2.02 4.49 7.99
CA ALA A 114 3.00 4.93 8.97
C ALA A 114 2.83 4.22 10.33
N ILE A 115 1.58 3.97 10.77
CA ILE A 115 1.31 3.22 12.00
C ILE A 115 1.97 1.84 11.95
N GLY A 116 1.72 1.09 10.87
CA GLY A 116 2.31 -0.22 10.69
C GLY A 116 3.83 -0.17 10.49
N SER A 117 4.32 0.80 9.72
CA SER A 117 5.75 0.95 9.45
C SER A 117 6.58 1.26 10.69
N ARG A 118 6.02 2.02 11.64
CA ARG A 118 6.69 2.31 12.92
C ARG A 118 6.74 1.10 13.85
N ALA A 119 5.74 0.23 13.78
CA ALA A 119 5.64 -0.96 14.61
C ALA A 119 6.43 -2.15 14.05
N MET A 120 6.55 -2.25 12.72
CA MET A 120 7.06 -3.42 12.03
C MET A 120 8.05 -3.02 10.92
N GLN A 121 9.34 -3.19 11.19
CA GLN A 121 10.42 -2.82 10.26
C GLN A 121 10.28 -3.49 8.89
N GLY A 122 9.96 -4.79 8.84
CA GLY A 122 9.79 -5.51 7.58
C GLY A 122 8.60 -5.01 6.74
N VAL A 123 7.51 -4.59 7.40
CA VAL A 123 6.37 -3.95 6.72
C VAL A 123 6.78 -2.61 6.14
N ALA A 124 7.57 -1.84 6.88
CA ALA A 124 8.07 -0.56 6.42
C ALA A 124 8.99 -0.70 5.19
N ASP A 125 9.80 -1.75 5.12
CA ASP A 125 10.65 -2.07 3.96
C ASP A 125 9.80 -2.45 2.74
N ASN A 126 8.80 -3.32 2.93
CA ASN A 126 7.88 -3.72 1.86
C ASN A 126 7.10 -2.52 1.29
N ILE A 127 6.55 -1.67 2.17
CA ILE A 127 5.86 -0.43 1.76
C ILE A 127 6.82 0.50 1.03
N GLY A 128 8.08 0.59 1.47
CA GLY A 128 9.13 1.33 0.75
C GLY A 128 9.32 0.84 -0.69
N SER A 129 9.46 -0.47 -0.90
CA SER A 129 9.59 -1.06 -2.24
C SER A 129 8.34 -0.84 -3.10
N MET A 130 7.14 -0.94 -2.51
CA MET A 130 5.89 -0.66 -3.20
C MET A 130 5.81 0.80 -3.66
N LEU A 131 6.16 1.76 -2.78
CA LEU A 131 6.13 3.18 -3.12
C LEU A 131 7.15 3.53 -4.20
N GLU A 132 8.36 2.97 -4.12
CA GLU A 132 9.37 3.16 -5.16
C GLU A 132 8.87 2.68 -6.53
N ASP A 133 8.24 1.51 -6.60
CA ASP A 133 7.64 1.00 -7.85
C ASP A 133 6.46 1.88 -8.33
N LYS A 134 5.59 2.32 -7.42
CA LYS A 134 4.44 3.18 -7.73
C LYS A 134 4.90 4.48 -8.41
N TYR A 135 5.86 5.17 -7.82
CA TYR A 135 6.31 6.48 -8.30
C TYR A 135 7.24 6.38 -9.51
N ALA A 136 8.04 5.32 -9.62
CA ALA A 136 8.80 5.04 -10.83
C ALA A 136 7.87 4.83 -12.05
N LYS A 137 6.78 4.08 -11.89
CA LYS A 137 5.79 3.85 -12.96
C LYS A 137 4.98 5.08 -13.34
N ALA A 138 4.81 6.01 -12.40
CA ALA A 138 4.13 7.28 -12.66
C ALA A 138 5.04 8.31 -13.39
N ASN A 139 6.30 7.95 -13.70
CA ASN A 139 7.30 8.77 -14.37
C ASN A 139 7.49 10.16 -13.72
N LEU A 140 7.42 10.23 -12.39
CA LEU A 140 7.48 11.49 -11.65
C LEU A 140 8.91 12.05 -11.53
N VAL A 141 9.91 11.26 -11.93
CA VAL A 141 11.33 11.63 -11.88
C VAL A 141 11.61 12.81 -12.82
N ASP A 142 10.89 12.90 -13.95
CA ASP A 142 11.12 13.92 -14.98
C ASP A 142 10.24 15.18 -14.81
N ILE A 143 9.50 15.30 -13.70
CA ILE A 143 8.62 16.45 -13.47
C ILE A 143 9.45 17.71 -13.21
N LYS A 144 9.18 18.73 -14.03
CA LYS A 144 9.85 20.04 -13.94
C LYS A 144 8.98 21.10 -13.27
N ASP A 145 7.68 21.06 -13.53
CA ASP A 145 6.74 22.10 -13.13
C ASP A 145 5.70 21.60 -12.11
N LYS A 146 5.29 22.50 -11.20
CA LYS A 146 4.26 22.19 -10.18
C LYS A 146 2.90 21.85 -10.79
N ALA A 147 2.62 22.36 -11.99
CA ALA A 147 1.37 22.10 -12.69
C ALA A 147 1.21 20.61 -13.05
N ASP A 148 2.33 19.92 -13.28
CA ASP A 148 2.38 18.49 -13.61
C ASP A 148 2.68 17.60 -12.40
N ALA A 149 2.74 18.19 -11.20
CA ALA A 149 3.17 17.56 -9.96
C ALA A 149 1.98 17.39 -8.99
N PRO A 150 1.36 16.19 -8.88
CA PRO A 150 0.21 15.98 -8.01
C PRO A 150 0.54 16.29 -6.53
N ILE A 151 -0.08 17.34 -5.99
CA ILE A 151 0.20 17.83 -4.63
C ILE A 151 -0.18 16.80 -3.56
N GLU A 152 -1.24 16.03 -3.79
CA GLU A 152 -1.72 15.00 -2.88
C GLU A 152 -0.69 13.89 -2.66
N GLU A 153 0.04 13.50 -3.70
CA GLU A 153 1.10 12.50 -3.63
C GLU A 153 2.34 13.08 -2.92
N ALA A 154 2.66 14.35 -3.19
CA ALA A 154 3.77 15.05 -2.53
C ALA A 154 3.52 15.17 -1.02
N LEU A 155 2.31 15.59 -0.63
CA LEU A 155 1.91 15.70 0.77
C LEU A 155 1.89 14.34 1.47
N ALA A 156 1.40 13.28 0.81
CA ALA A 156 1.43 11.93 1.37
C ALA A 156 2.87 11.46 1.66
N LEU A 157 3.80 11.71 0.73
CA LEU A 157 5.22 11.40 0.92
C LEU A 157 5.86 12.21 2.05
N MET A 158 5.58 13.51 2.13
CA MET A 158 6.07 14.37 3.21
C MET A 158 5.53 13.94 4.58
N VAL A 159 4.24 13.63 4.68
CA VAL A 159 3.63 13.13 5.93
C VAL A 159 4.25 11.80 6.33
N ARG A 160 4.42 10.86 5.38
CA ARG A 160 5.09 9.58 5.64
C ARG A 160 6.49 9.79 6.19
N GLU A 161 7.29 10.64 5.55
CA GLU A 161 8.66 10.98 5.99
C GLU A 161 8.66 11.47 7.43
N LYS A 162 7.79 12.44 7.78
CA LYS A 162 7.71 12.98 9.14
C LYS A 162 7.22 11.96 10.16
N LEU A 163 6.23 11.13 9.83
CA LEU A 163 5.66 10.15 10.77
C LEU A 163 6.58 8.95 11.01
N THR A 164 7.35 8.54 10.00
CA THR A 164 8.16 7.31 10.05
C THR A 164 9.66 7.56 10.24
N GLY A 165 10.13 8.78 9.97
CA GLY A 165 11.56 9.11 9.90
C GLY A 165 12.28 8.47 8.71
N ARG A 166 11.58 7.77 7.82
CA ARG A 166 12.17 7.15 6.64
C ARG A 166 12.25 8.17 5.50
N PRO A 167 13.35 8.14 4.71
CA PRO A 167 13.46 9.01 3.56
C PRO A 167 12.33 8.76 2.56
N VAL A 168 12.05 9.79 1.77
CA VAL A 168 11.21 9.70 0.58
C VAL A 168 11.84 8.69 -0.39
N PRO A 169 11.05 7.84 -1.09
CA PRO A 169 11.58 6.97 -2.14
C PRO A 169 12.26 7.80 -3.24
N LYS A 170 13.37 7.31 -3.80
CA LYS A 170 14.18 8.05 -4.81
C LYS A 170 13.33 8.51 -5.99
N SER A 171 12.45 7.64 -6.47
CA SER A 171 11.49 7.92 -7.55
C SER A 171 10.50 9.06 -7.26
N GLY A 172 10.31 9.44 -5.99
CA GLY A 172 9.42 10.51 -5.54
C GLY A 172 10.12 11.74 -4.95
N GLU A 173 11.46 11.74 -4.85
CA GLU A 173 12.22 12.86 -4.27
C GLU A 173 11.93 14.17 -4.99
N ARG A 174 11.98 14.16 -6.33
CA ARG A 174 11.73 15.34 -7.16
C ARG A 174 10.35 15.95 -6.93
N LEU A 175 9.32 15.11 -6.83
CA LEU A 175 7.95 15.55 -6.53
C LEU A 175 7.89 16.29 -5.20
N VAL A 176 8.52 15.74 -4.16
CA VAL A 176 8.53 16.35 -2.83
C VAL A 176 9.35 17.64 -2.82
N GLU A 177 10.52 17.68 -3.46
CA GLU A 177 11.36 18.88 -3.54
C GLU A 177 10.64 20.08 -4.16
N LEU A 178 9.79 19.87 -5.17
CA LEU A 178 9.00 20.93 -5.79
C LEU A 178 8.01 21.55 -4.79
N TRP A 179 7.34 20.72 -3.98
CA TRP A 179 6.27 21.16 -3.09
C TRP A 179 6.76 21.59 -1.71
N ARG A 180 7.85 21.00 -1.19
CA ARG A 180 8.33 21.22 0.18
C ARG A 180 8.50 22.70 0.55
N PRO A 181 9.11 23.57 -0.28
CA PRO A 181 9.24 25.01 0.04
C PRO A 181 7.92 25.77 0.11
N TRP A 182 6.84 25.21 -0.44
CA TRP A 182 5.51 25.82 -0.33
C TRP A 182 4.77 25.31 0.91
N VAL A 183 4.96 24.05 1.29
CA VAL A 183 4.29 23.42 2.45
C VAL A 183 4.95 23.79 3.78
N GLU A 184 6.29 23.82 3.84
CA GLU A 184 7.07 24.06 5.08
C GLU A 184 7.44 25.55 5.28
N LYS A 185 6.78 26.46 4.56
CA LYS A 185 6.87 27.90 4.82
C LYS A 185 6.26 28.25 6.17
#